data_AF-H0Q067-F1
#
_entry.id   AF-H0Q067-F1
#
_cell.length_a   1.000
_cell.length_b   1.000
_cell.length_c   1.000
_cell.angle_alpha   90.00
_cell.angle_beta   90.00
_cell.angle_gamma   90.00
#
_symmetry.space_group_name_H-M   'P 1'
#
loop_
_entity.id
_entity.type
_entity.pdbx_description
1 polymer ?
#
loop_
_entity_poly.entity_id
_entity_poly.type
_entity_poly.pdbx_seq_one_letter_code
_entity_poly.pdbx_strand_id
1 'polypeptide(L)'
;MPKLTDYVEIAAAEYIRETGRDELDSRWIAEFFQDNGVLDDYPQLDLVAFYALVQKAVAKHVDRAGKQARRHVDWMTRLERRLHKG
;
A
#
# COMPACT_ATOMS: atom_id res chain seq x y z
N MET A 1 14.23 16.53 6.81
CA MET A 1 13.66 15.40 7.54
C MET A 1 12.26 15.13 7.00
N PRO A 2 12.08 14.12 6.14
CA PRO A 2 10.78 13.62 5.69
C PRO A 2 9.95 13.19 6.90
N LYS A 3 8.62 13.19 6.78
CA LYS A 3 7.77 12.70 7.87
C LYS A 3 7.79 11.17 7.87
N LEU A 4 7.65 10.56 9.04
CA LEU A 4 7.48 9.10 9.16
C LEU A 4 6.32 8.59 8.29
N THR A 5 5.24 9.36 8.16
CA THR A 5 4.12 9.02 7.27
C THR A 5 4.53 8.95 5.81
N ASP A 6 5.50 9.76 5.39
CA ASP A 6 5.98 9.79 4.01
C ASP A 6 6.79 8.53 3.73
N TYR A 7 7.69 8.15 4.64
CA TYR A 7 8.42 6.87 4.58
C TYR A 7 7.48 5.66 4.51
N VAL A 8 6.44 5.66 5.35
CA VAL A 8 5.45 4.57 5.39
C VAL A 8 4.68 4.45 4.07
N GLU A 9 4.23 5.58 3.50
CA GLU A 9 3.47 5.56 2.24
C GLU A 9 4.36 5.24 1.03
N ILE A 10 5.62 5.70 1.01
CA ILE A 10 6.60 5.34 -0.03
C ILE A 10 6.88 3.83 0.01
N ALA A 11 7.22 3.29 1.18
CA ALA A 11 7.49 1.87 1.36
C ALA A 11 6.29 1.00 0.91
N ALA A 12 5.07 1.36 1.32
CA ALA A 12 3.87 0.62 0.93
C ALA A 12 3.62 0.66 -0.58
N ALA A 13 3.81 1.83 -1.22
CA ALA A 13 3.61 1.99 -2.65
C ALA A 13 4.65 1.21 -3.47
N GLU A 14 5.92 1.28 -3.08
CA GLU A 14 7.00 0.54 -3.73
C GLU A 14 6.82 -0.97 -3.58
N TYR A 15 6.49 -1.44 -2.38
CA TYR A 15 6.23 -2.85 -2.12
C TYR A 15 5.14 -3.43 -3.01
N ILE A 16 3.99 -2.74 -3.08
CA ILE A 16 2.86 -3.17 -3.93
C ILE A 16 3.26 -3.15 -5.40
N ARG A 17 3.98 -2.13 -5.84
CA ARG A 17 4.42 -1.99 -7.23
C ARG A 17 5.37 -3.12 -7.65
N GLU A 18 6.27 -3.52 -6.75
CA GLU A 18 7.31 -4.52 -7.04
C GLU A 18 6.81 -5.96 -6.90
N THR A 19 5.97 -6.22 -5.91
CA THR A 19 5.58 -7.58 -5.54
C THR A 19 4.15 -7.94 -5.92
N GLY A 20 3.26 -6.94 -6.00
CA GLY A 20 1.82 -7.14 -6.14
C GLY A 20 1.15 -7.79 -4.92
N ARG A 21 1.85 -7.92 -3.79
CA ARG A 21 1.37 -8.62 -2.59
C ARG A 21 0.78 -7.66 -1.57
N ASP A 22 -0.13 -8.17 -0.75
CA ASP A 22 -0.79 -7.47 0.34
C ASP A 22 -0.21 -7.80 1.73
N GLU A 23 0.45 -8.95 1.87
CA GLU A 23 1.24 -9.33 3.03
C GLU A 23 2.69 -8.86 2.86
N LEU A 24 3.18 -8.02 3.76
CA LEU A 24 4.50 -7.38 3.69
C LEU A 24 5.62 -8.40 3.94
N ASP A 25 6.60 -8.45 3.03
CA ASP A 25 7.75 -9.33 3.19
C ASP A 25 8.76 -8.75 4.20
N SER A 26 9.11 -9.55 5.20
CA SER A 26 10.02 -9.16 6.29
C SER A 26 11.45 -8.82 5.84
N ARG A 27 11.94 -9.38 4.73
CA ARG A 27 13.28 -9.06 4.20
C ARG A 27 13.24 -7.77 3.41
N TRP A 28 12.22 -7.63 2.55
CA TRP A 28 12.03 -6.43 1.76
C TRP A 28 11.93 -5.17 2.64
N ILE A 29 11.17 -5.23 3.73
CA ILE A 29 11.03 -4.07 4.63
C ILE A 29 12.32 -3.77 5.42
N ALA A 30 13.12 -4.78 5.73
CA ALA A 30 14.39 -4.60 6.43
C ALA A 30 15.41 -3.90 5.52
N GLU A 31 15.46 -4.30 4.24
CA GLU A 31 16.27 -3.64 3.21
C GLU A 31 15.82 -2.18 3.03
N PHE A 32 14.52 -1.94 2.84
CA PHE A 32 14.00 -0.57 2.71
C PHE A 32 14.35 0.30 3.92
N PHE A 33 14.17 -0.23 5.14
CA PHE A 33 14.40 0.49 6.38
C PHE A 33 15.87 0.90 6.58
N GLN A 34 16.79 0.04 6.12
CA GLN A 34 18.23 0.31 6.15
C GLN A 34 18.66 1.28 5.04
N ASP A 35 18.18 1.10 3.80
CA ASP A 35 18.69 1.80 2.63
C ASP A 35 18.14 3.22 2.44
N ASN A 36 16.98 3.52 3.05
CA ASN A 36 16.28 4.80 2.87
C ASN A 36 16.49 5.83 4.00
N GLY A 37 17.41 5.55 4.93
CA GLY A 37 17.74 6.49 6.02
C GLY A 37 16.66 6.63 7.09
N VAL A 38 15.73 5.66 7.19
CA VAL A 38 14.65 5.69 8.20
C VAL A 38 15.24 5.68 9.61
N LEU A 39 16.31 4.91 9.85
CA LEU A 39 17.02 4.87 11.12
C LEU A 39 17.73 6.18 11.46
N ASP A 40 18.27 6.87 10.46
CA ASP A 40 19.00 8.13 10.66
C ASP A 40 18.05 9.25 11.09
N ASP A 41 16.89 9.32 10.44
CA ASP A 41 15.86 10.29 10.78
C ASP A 41 15.07 9.86 12.05
N TYR A 42 14.78 8.59 12.23
CA TYR A 42 13.97 8.09 13.34
C TYR A 42 14.69 7.02 14.16
N PRO A 43 15.75 7.37 14.91
CA PRO A 43 16.61 6.40 15.61
C PRO A 43 15.92 5.64 16.75
N GLN A 44 14.77 6.13 17.25
CA GLN A 44 13.98 5.46 18.27
C GLN A 44 12.92 4.52 17.70
N LEU A 45 12.70 4.54 16.38
CA LEU A 45 11.75 3.68 15.72
C LEU A 45 12.44 2.34 15.42
N ASP A 46 11.94 1.25 15.99
CA ASP A 46 12.43 -0.07 15.64
C ASP A 46 11.77 -0.60 14.35
N LEU A 47 12.42 -1.59 13.72
CA LEU A 47 11.97 -2.20 12.48
C LEU A 47 10.58 -2.86 12.61
N VAL A 48 10.23 -3.40 13.77
CA VAL A 48 8.95 -4.08 13.99
C VAL A 48 7.81 -3.06 14.03
N ALA A 49 8.02 -1.92 14.69
CA ALA A 49 7.11 -0.79 14.70
C ALA A 49 6.92 -0.22 13.28
N PHE A 50 8.02 -0.05 12.54
CA PHE A 50 7.95 0.41 11.15
C PHE A 50 7.21 -0.60 10.26
N TYR A 51 7.50 -1.90 10.38
CA TYR A 51 6.80 -2.97 9.68
C TYR A 51 5.29 -2.89 9.90
N ALA A 52 4.84 -2.73 11.15
CA ALA A 52 3.41 -2.65 11.47
C ALA A 52 2.72 -1.45 10.80
N LEU A 53 3.41 -0.30 10.71
CA LEU A 53 2.92 0.88 10.01
C LEU A 53 2.81 0.65 8.50
N VAL A 54 3.84 0.06 7.88
CA VAL A 54 3.86 -0.22 6.45
C VAL A 54 2.83 -1.29 6.09
N GLN A 55 2.71 -2.37 6.86
CA GLN A 55 1.67 -3.40 6.65
C GLN A 55 0.25 -2.81 6.69
N LYS A 56 0.00 -1.88 7.61
CA LYS A 56 -1.28 -1.17 7.68
C LYS A 56 -1.52 -0.29 6.46
N ALA A 57 -0.49 0.38 5.96
CA ALA A 57 -0.57 1.15 4.73
C ALA A 57 -0.84 0.23 3.52
N VAL A 58 -0.10 -0.86 3.35
CA VAL A 58 -0.32 -1.86 2.29
C VAL A 58 -1.77 -2.34 2.28
N ALA A 59 -2.30 -2.76 3.43
CA ALA A 59 -3.69 -3.21 3.54
C ALA A 59 -4.70 -2.13 3.11
N LYS A 60 -4.43 -0.85 3.42
CA LYS A 60 -5.27 0.28 3.02
C LYS A 60 -5.23 0.54 1.51
N HIS A 61 -4.06 0.38 0.88
CA HIS A 61 -3.93 0.49 -0.58
C HIS A 61 -4.70 -0.62 -1.30
N VAL A 62 -4.59 -1.85 -0.81
CA VAL A 62 -5.31 -3.02 -1.34
C VAL A 62 -6.83 -2.86 -1.18
N ASP A 63 -7.31 -2.42 -0.01
CA ASP A 63 -8.73 -2.15 0.21
C ASP A 63 -9.26 -1.06 -0.74
N ARG A 64 -8.50 0.03 -0.95
CA ARG A 64 -8.86 1.09 -1.90
C ARG A 64 -8.93 0.57 -3.33
N ALA A 65 -7.95 -0.22 -3.76
CA ALA A 65 -7.94 -0.84 -5.08
C ALA A 65 -9.15 -1.77 -5.27
N GLY A 66 -9.43 -2.63 -4.28
CA GLY A 66 -10.59 -3.53 -4.32
C GLY A 66 -11.94 -2.79 -4.32
N LYS A 67 -12.05 -1.66 -3.63
CA LYS A 67 -13.24 -0.78 -3.67
C LYS A 67 -13.39 -0.09 -5.03
N GLN A 68 -12.29 0.29 -5.67
CA GLN A 68 -12.32 0.91 -7.00
C GLN A 68 -12.73 -0.10 -8.08
N ALA A 69 -12.17 -1.32 -8.03
CA ALA A 69 -12.52 -2.41 -8.94
C ALA A 69 -14.02 -2.76 -8.85
N ARG A 70 -14.56 -2.92 -7.63
CA ARG A 70 -16.00 -3.18 -7.41
C ARG A 70 -16.87 -2.07 -7.99
N ARG A 71 -16.54 -0.80 -7.73
CA ARG A 71 -17.28 0.34 -8.31
C ARG A 71 -17.25 0.38 -9.84
N HIS A 72 -16.13 -0.02 -10.44
CA HIS A 72 -16.00 -0.09 -11.90
C HIS A 72 -16.89 -1.18 -12.49
N VAL A 73 -16.87 -2.39 -11.91
CA VAL A 73 -17.76 -3.51 -12.30
C VAL A 73 -19.24 -3.13 -12.16
N ASP A 74 -19.61 -2.50 -11.05
CA ASP A 74 -20.98 -2.03 -10.82
C ASP A 74 -21.43 -0.97 -11.85
N TRP A 75 -20.50 -0.14 -12.31
CA TRP A 75 -20.76 0.85 -13.35
C TRP A 75 -20.98 0.18 -14.71
N MET A 76 -20.10 -0.75 -15.10
CA MET A 76 -20.24 -1.51 -16.35
C MET A 76 -21.54 -2.32 -16.40
N THR A 77 -21.87 -3.04 -15.32
CA THR A 77 -23.10 -3.84 -15.21
C THR A 77 -24.36 -2.96 -15.33
N ARG A 78 -24.31 -1.71 -14.85
CA ARG A 78 -25.43 -0.76 -15.01
C ARG A 78 -25.53 -0.23 -16.44
N LEU A 79 -24.39 -0.02 -17.11
CA LEU A 79 -24.36 0.41 -18.51
C LEU A 79 -24.93 -0.67 -19.43
N GLU A 80 -24.49 -1.93 -19.28
CA GLU A 80 -24.99 -3.07 -20.07
C GLU A 80 -26.52 -3.24 -19.95
N ARG A 81 -27.06 -3.12 -18.73
CA ARG A 81 -28.52 -3.18 -18.49
C ARG A 81 -29.30 -2.05 -19.17
N ARG A 82 -28.69 -0.88 -19.38
CA ARG A 82 -29.33 0.23 -20.10
C ARG A 82 -29.32 -0.02 -21.60
N LEU A 83 -28.24 -0.58 -22.13
CA LEU A 83 -28.09 -0.87 -23.56
C LEU A 83 -29.00 -2.02 -24.03
N HIS A 84 -29.27 -3.03 -23.19
CA HIS A 84 -30.17 -4.15 -23.55
C HIS A 84 -31.67 -3.86 -23.37
N LYS A 85 -32.03 -2.70 -22.80
CA LYS A 85 -33.42 -2.26 -22.60
C LYS A 85 -33.87 -1.19 -23.62
N GLY A 86 -32.97 -0.79 -24.52
CA GLY A 86 -33.23 0.18 -25.59
C GLY A 86 -33.51 -0.49 -26.93
#